data_AF-A0AA43ILC1-F1
#
_entry.id   AF-A0AA43ILC1-F1
#
_cell.length_a   1.000
_cell.length_b   1.000
_cell.length_c   1.000
_cell.angle_alpha   90.00
_cell.angle_beta   90.00
_cell.angle_gamma   90.00
#
_symmetry.space_group_name_H-M   'P 1'
#
loop_
_entity.id
_entity.type
_entity.pdbx_description
1 polymer ?
#
loop_
_entity_poly.entity_id
_entity_poly.type
_entity_poly.pdbx_seq_one_letter_code
_entity_poly.pdbx_strand_id
1 'polypeptide(L)'
;MVRLLTILSVSLWLVAGSPATGWGKDALPAEPDLSSRVDELYDHEARLFILLYSLRGNGQIDYVTGRLVQEYSRSSYGNPVYQTEVQPLFYWWNHTMWSDPEEDGVNGNERIYQENTEFDLSRYKPCLFNGQPC
;
A
#
# COMPACT_ATOMS: atom_id res chain seq x y z
N MET A 1 -52.01 27.85 45.79
CA MET A 1 -51.08 27.04 46.60
C MET A 1 -50.60 25.90 45.70
N VAL A 2 -49.58 26.09 44.86
CA VAL A 2 -48.13 25.91 45.09
C VAL A 2 -47.76 24.65 45.88
N ARG A 3 -47.12 23.70 45.18
CA ARG A 3 -46.04 22.74 45.55
C ARG A 3 -45.83 21.86 44.30
N LEU A 4 -44.93 22.14 43.35
CA LEU A 4 -43.45 22.17 43.32
C LEU A 4 -42.77 20.84 43.67
N LEU A 5 -41.82 20.46 42.79
CA LEU A 5 -40.93 19.27 42.71
C LEU A 5 -41.58 18.02 42.05
N THR A 6 -40.98 17.38 41.04
CA THR A 6 -39.56 17.02 40.90
C THR A 6 -39.07 17.02 39.44
N ILE A 7 -37.79 17.35 39.30
CA ILE A 7 -36.97 17.43 38.09
C ILE A 7 -36.42 16.04 37.71
N LEU A 8 -36.01 15.90 36.44
CA LEU A 8 -34.97 15.01 35.89
C LEU A 8 -35.45 13.74 35.16
N SER A 9 -35.36 13.75 33.83
CA SER A 9 -35.08 12.53 33.05
C SER A 9 -34.28 12.90 31.80
N VAL A 10 -32.98 12.94 32.03
CA VAL A 10 -31.84 12.68 31.14
C VAL A 10 -32.21 12.29 29.70
N SER A 11 -31.86 13.18 28.77
CA SER A 11 -31.69 12.91 27.34
C SER A 11 -30.53 11.93 27.14
N LEU A 12 -30.85 10.65 26.92
CA LEU A 12 -29.87 9.63 26.58
C LEU A 12 -29.65 9.62 25.06
N TRP A 13 -28.56 10.27 24.65
CA TRP A 13 -27.98 10.16 23.32
C TRP A 13 -27.58 8.70 23.05
N LEU A 14 -28.42 7.97 22.32
CA LEU A 14 -28.01 6.74 21.64
C LEU A 14 -27.16 7.13 20.43
N VAL A 15 -25.90 7.45 20.69
CA VAL A 15 -24.84 7.26 19.68
C VAL A 15 -24.74 5.75 19.49
N ALA A 16 -25.56 5.22 18.59
CA ALA A 16 -25.33 3.91 18.03
C ALA A 16 -24.00 4.01 17.30
N GLY A 17 -22.93 3.58 17.99
CA GLY A 17 -21.62 3.42 17.40
C GLY A 17 -21.81 2.59 16.12
N SER A 18 -21.27 3.11 15.02
CA SER A 18 -21.03 2.33 13.82
C SER A 18 -20.48 0.97 14.25
N PRO A 19 -20.95 -0.15 13.68
CA PRO A 19 -20.31 -1.42 13.98
C PRO A 19 -18.85 -1.24 13.60
N ALA A 20 -17.97 -1.29 14.60
CA ALA A 20 -16.58 -1.64 14.37
C ALA A 20 -16.68 -2.98 13.66
N THR A 21 -16.56 -2.93 12.34
CA THR A 21 -16.54 -4.10 11.49
C THR A 21 -15.33 -4.84 11.99
N GLY A 22 -15.56 -5.94 12.72
CA GLY A 22 -14.48 -6.78 13.18
C GLY A 22 -13.69 -7.15 11.94
N TRP A 23 -12.49 -6.59 11.83
CA TRP A 23 -11.55 -6.93 10.77
C TRP A 23 -11.28 -8.43 10.90
N GLY A 24 -11.99 -9.22 10.09
CA GLY A 24 -11.36 -10.42 9.57
C GLY A 24 -10.03 -9.97 9.01
N LYS A 25 -8.96 -10.72 9.27
CA LYS A 25 -7.68 -10.50 8.58
C LYS A 25 -8.00 -10.62 7.11
N ASP A 26 -8.24 -9.49 6.46
CA ASP A 26 -8.57 -9.51 5.06
C ASP A 26 -7.35 -10.11 4.36
N ALA A 27 -7.57 -11.17 3.61
CA ALA A 27 -6.50 -11.82 2.88
C ALA A 27 -5.90 -10.82 1.89
N LEU A 28 -4.57 -10.87 1.73
CA LEU A 28 -3.89 -10.09 0.71
C LEU A 28 -4.53 -10.39 -0.65
N PRO A 29 -5.08 -9.39 -1.36
CA PRO A 29 -5.65 -9.63 -2.68
C PRO A 29 -4.55 -9.87 -3.71
N ALA A 30 -4.92 -10.59 -4.78
CA ALA A 30 -4.03 -10.87 -5.90
C ALA A 30 -3.45 -9.58 -6.51
N GLU A 31 -2.28 -9.71 -7.14
CA GLU A 31 -1.62 -8.57 -7.78
C GLU A 31 -2.55 -7.92 -8.82
N PRO A 32 -2.75 -6.58 -8.74
CA PRO A 32 -3.61 -5.85 -9.66
C PRO A 32 -3.08 -5.82 -11.09
N ASP A 33 -3.98 -5.56 -12.05
CA ASP A 33 -3.56 -5.34 -13.43
C ASP A 33 -2.90 -3.97 -13.64
N LEU A 34 -2.22 -3.83 -14.79
CA LEU A 34 -1.53 -2.62 -15.20
C LEU A 34 -2.45 -1.40 -15.36
N SER A 35 -3.76 -1.60 -15.60
CA SER A 35 -4.71 -0.49 -15.79
C SER A 35 -5.02 0.23 -14.49
N SER A 36 -4.84 -0.43 -13.35
CA SER A 36 -4.96 0.17 -12.02
C SER A 36 -3.68 0.87 -11.54
N ARG A 37 -2.56 0.73 -12.27
CA ARG A 37 -1.28 1.33 -11.92
C ARG A 37 -1.32 2.83 -12.15
N VAL A 38 -0.98 3.59 -11.11
CA VAL A 38 -0.97 5.06 -11.15
C VAL A 38 0.42 5.63 -11.34
N ASP A 39 1.45 4.95 -10.80
CA ASP A 39 2.83 5.40 -10.89
C ASP A 39 3.81 4.25 -10.62
N GLU A 40 5.09 4.48 -10.90
CA GLU A 40 6.19 3.55 -10.66
C GLU A 40 7.46 4.31 -10.24
N LEU A 41 8.25 3.69 -9.36
CA LEU A 41 9.53 4.26 -8.93
C LEU A 41 10.60 3.19 -8.86
N TYR A 42 11.83 3.57 -9.18
CA TYR A 42 13.01 2.72 -9.03
C TYR A 42 13.89 3.26 -7.91
N ASP A 43 14.05 2.46 -6.86
CA ASP A 43 15.06 2.69 -5.83
C ASP A 43 16.38 2.03 -6.24
N HIS A 44 17.38 2.84 -6.54
CA HIS A 44 18.69 2.34 -6.97
C HIS A 44 19.50 1.71 -5.83
N GLU A 45 19.36 2.20 -4.60
CA GLU A 45 20.12 1.70 -3.45
C GLU A 45 19.63 0.31 -3.05
N ALA A 46 18.31 0.14 -2.98
CA ALA A 46 17.69 -1.14 -2.66
C ALA A 46 17.53 -2.06 -3.88
N ARG A 47 17.79 -1.56 -5.10
CA ARG A 47 17.48 -2.23 -6.37
C ARG A 47 16.03 -2.69 -6.47
N LEU A 48 15.11 -1.86 -6.00
CA LEU A 48 13.68 -2.16 -5.97
C LEU A 48 12.94 -1.38 -7.04
N PHE A 49 12.11 -2.08 -7.81
CA PHE A 49 11.12 -1.48 -8.68
C PHE A 49 9.76 -1.56 -8.00
N ILE A 50 9.23 -0.39 -7.66
CA ILE A 50 8.03 -0.25 -6.82
C ILE A 50 6.90 0.25 -7.71
N LEU A 51 5.79 -0.49 -7.70
CA LEU A 51 4.61 -0.23 -8.50
C LEU A 51 3.48 0.21 -7.59
N LEU A 52 2.87 1.34 -7.92
CA LEU A 52 1.83 1.98 -7.11
C LEU A 52 0.49 1.85 -7.84
N TYR A 53 -0.50 1.30 -7.15
CA TYR A 53 -1.81 1.01 -7.72
C TYR A 53 -2.93 1.74 -6.96
N SER A 54 -3.99 2.08 -7.69
CA SER A 54 -5.25 2.61 -7.16
C SER A 54 -6.39 1.68 -7.55
N LEU A 55 -6.71 0.72 -6.68
CA LEU A 55 -7.75 -0.28 -6.90
C LEU A 55 -9.14 0.35 -6.99
N ARG A 56 -9.34 1.48 -6.29
CA ARG A 56 -10.58 2.26 -6.35
C ARG A 56 -10.68 3.16 -7.58
N GLY A 57 -9.62 3.27 -8.39
CA GLY A 57 -9.60 4.10 -9.59
C GLY A 57 -9.74 5.60 -9.33
N ASN A 58 -9.45 6.05 -8.11
CA ASN A 58 -9.56 7.45 -7.70
C ASN A 58 -8.21 8.19 -7.69
N GLY A 59 -7.14 7.51 -8.13
CA GLY A 59 -5.78 8.04 -8.13
C GLY A 59 -5.07 7.98 -6.78
N GLN A 60 -5.76 7.57 -5.70
CA GLN A 60 -5.14 7.35 -4.41
C GLN A 60 -4.50 5.96 -4.38
N ILE A 61 -3.25 5.90 -3.93
CA ILE A 61 -2.51 4.66 -3.77
C ILE A 61 -3.11 3.87 -2.61
N ASP A 62 -3.57 2.64 -2.89
CA ASP A 62 -4.12 1.72 -1.90
C ASP A 62 -3.61 0.28 -2.03
N TYR A 63 -2.71 0.03 -3.00
CA TYR A 63 -1.96 -1.22 -3.13
C TYR A 63 -0.58 -0.94 -3.73
N VAL A 64 0.46 -1.59 -3.21
CA VAL A 64 1.84 -1.42 -3.67
C VAL A 64 2.54 -2.77 -3.76
N THR A 65 3.38 -2.94 -4.77
CA THR A 65 4.30 -4.08 -4.87
C THR A 65 5.74 -3.59 -5.02
N GLY A 66 6.70 -4.31 -4.45
CA GLY A 66 8.13 -4.09 -4.72
C GLY A 66 8.78 -5.34 -5.31
N ARG A 67 9.43 -5.19 -6.47
CA ARG A 67 10.15 -6.26 -7.18
C ARG A 67 11.64 -5.98 -7.19
N LEU A 68 12.46 -7.02 -7.10
CA LEU A 68 13.91 -6.87 -7.27
C LEU A 68 14.24 -6.57 -8.75
N VAL A 69 15.20 -5.67 -8.99
CA VAL A 69 15.73 -5.39 -10.32
C VAL A 69 16.98 -6.23 -10.57
N GLN A 70 16.93 -7.13 -11.54
CA GLN A 70 18.07 -7.95 -11.98
C GLN A 70 19.06 -7.14 -12.82
N GLU A 71 18.56 -6.42 -13.81
CA GLU A 71 19.38 -5.61 -14.71
C GLU A 71 18.77 -4.24 -14.93
N TYR A 72 19.63 -3.23 -15.07
CA TYR A 72 19.27 -1.88 -15.45
C TYR A 72 20.06 -1.48 -16.68
N SER A 73 19.35 -0.96 -17.69
CA SER A 73 19.95 -0.49 -18.93
C SER A 73 19.24 0.78 -19.43
N ARG A 74 19.73 1.29 -20.56
CA ARG A 74 19.09 2.39 -21.28
C ARG A 74 18.70 1.94 -22.68
N SER A 75 17.50 2.30 -23.08
CA SER A 75 17.04 2.18 -24.47
C SER A 75 17.88 3.05 -25.41
N SER A 76 17.71 2.84 -26.71
CA SER A 76 18.33 3.67 -27.76
C SER A 76 17.97 5.16 -27.66
N TYR A 77 16.84 5.49 -27.02
CA TYR A 77 16.38 6.86 -26.79
C TYR A 77 16.82 7.42 -25.43
N GLY A 78 17.63 6.68 -24.66
CA GLY A 78 18.12 7.09 -23.35
C GLY A 78 17.14 6.86 -22.20
N ASN A 79 15.92 6.38 -22.47
CA ASN A 79 14.96 6.01 -21.43
C ASN A 79 15.47 4.81 -20.63
N PRO A 80 15.24 4.77 -19.31
CA PRO A 80 15.61 3.63 -18.50
C PRO A 80 14.80 2.40 -18.87
N VAL A 81 15.45 1.24 -18.75
CA VAL A 81 14.80 -0.06 -18.88
C VAL A 81 15.24 -0.90 -17.69
N TYR A 82 14.27 -1.33 -16.90
CA TYR A 82 14.48 -2.17 -15.72
C TYR A 82 13.99 -3.59 -16.05
N GLN A 83 14.88 -4.57 -15.89
CA GLN A 83 14.50 -5.97 -15.90
C GLN A 83 14.28 -6.40 -14.44
N THR A 84 13.05 -6.72 -14.10
CA THR A 84 12.66 -7.11 -12.74
C THR A 84 12.48 -8.61 -12.63
N GLU A 85 12.52 -9.11 -11.41
CA GLU A 85 11.93 -10.40 -11.10
C GLU A 85 10.44 -10.43 -11.48
N VAL A 86 9.96 -11.64 -11.77
CA VAL A 86 8.57 -11.86 -12.21
C VAL A 86 7.58 -11.66 -11.08
N GLN A 87 7.97 -11.93 -9.84
CA GLN A 87 7.10 -11.82 -8.68
C GLN A 87 7.62 -10.75 -7.69
N PRO A 88 6.71 -10.10 -6.95
CA PRO A 88 7.09 -9.16 -5.90
C PRO A 88 7.76 -9.83 -4.70
N LEU A 89 8.71 -9.12 -4.09
CA LEU A 89 9.29 -9.45 -2.80
C LEU A 89 8.36 -9.06 -1.63
N PHE A 90 7.57 -8.00 -1.83
CA PHE A 90 6.63 -7.52 -0.83
C PHE A 90 5.41 -6.86 -1.46
N TYR A 91 4.36 -6.79 -0.63
CA TYR A 91 3.12 -6.09 -0.91
C TYR A 91 2.81 -5.12 0.24
N TRP A 92 2.20 -4.00 -0.06
CA TRP A 92 1.53 -3.17 0.94
C TRP A 92 0.08 -3.01 0.55
N TRP A 93 -0.82 -3.38 1.46
CA TRP A 93 -2.26 -3.29 1.25
C TRP A 93 -2.99 -3.17 2.58
N ASN A 94 -4.03 -2.33 2.61
CA ASN A 94 -4.87 -2.12 3.79
C ASN A 94 -4.04 -1.84 5.06
N HIS A 95 -3.09 -0.90 4.95
CA HIS A 95 -2.16 -0.53 6.01
C HIS A 95 -1.31 -1.69 6.58
N THR A 96 -1.15 -2.77 5.82
CA THR A 96 -0.33 -3.93 6.19
C THR A 96 0.73 -4.19 5.13
N MET A 97 1.97 -4.34 5.59
CA MET A 97 3.11 -4.77 4.79
C MET A 97 3.23 -6.30 4.87
N TRP A 98 3.28 -6.94 3.73
CA TRP A 98 3.42 -8.38 3.55
C TRP A 98 4.73 -8.68 2.84
N SER A 99 5.49 -9.65 3.34
CA SER A 99 6.65 -10.22 2.65
C SER A 99 6.24 -11.50 1.93
N ASP A 100 6.72 -11.69 0.70
CA ASP A 100 6.67 -12.93 -0.06
C ASP A 100 8.04 -13.62 0.02
N PRO A 101 8.23 -14.61 0.91
CA PRO A 101 9.53 -15.23 1.09
C PRO A 101 9.89 -16.21 -0.04
N GLU A 102 8.89 -16.69 -0.78
CA GLU A 102 9.07 -17.68 -1.85
C GLU A 102 9.12 -17.02 -3.23
N GLU A 103 8.77 -15.73 -3.32
CA GLU A 103 8.75 -14.92 -4.55
C GLU A 103 7.93 -15.63 -5.64
N ASP A 104 6.78 -16.15 -5.25
CA ASP A 104 5.89 -16.94 -6.11
C ASP A 104 4.52 -16.30 -6.32
N GLY A 105 4.34 -15.08 -5.83
CA GLY A 105 3.13 -14.30 -6.02
C GLY A 105 2.09 -14.59 -4.93
N VAL A 106 1.01 -13.83 -4.91
CA VAL A 106 -0.07 -14.00 -3.91
C VAL A 106 -0.72 -15.38 -4.04
N ASN A 107 -0.39 -16.28 -3.12
CA ASN A 107 -0.94 -17.63 -3.05
C ASN A 107 -1.33 -18.06 -1.62
N GLY A 108 -1.08 -17.20 -0.62
CA GLY A 108 -1.44 -17.40 0.78
C GLY A 108 -0.29 -17.90 1.67
N ASN A 109 0.92 -18.07 1.14
CA ASN A 109 2.13 -18.30 1.93
C ASN A 109 2.77 -16.98 2.44
N GLU A 110 2.29 -15.83 1.95
CA GLU A 110 2.81 -14.51 2.31
C GLU A 110 2.69 -14.24 3.82
N ARG A 111 3.69 -13.54 4.36
CA ARG A 111 3.80 -13.29 5.79
C ARG A 111 3.60 -11.81 6.07
N ILE A 112 2.83 -11.52 7.11
CA ILE A 112 2.74 -10.16 7.64
C ILE A 112 4.12 -9.75 8.18
N TYR A 113 4.69 -8.72 7.60
CA TYR A 113 5.92 -8.09 8.06
C TYR A 113 5.61 -7.00 9.09
N GLN A 114 4.60 -6.16 8.82
CA GLN A 114 4.20 -5.07 9.71
C GLN A 114 2.74 -4.66 9.47
N GLU A 115 1.95 -4.53 10.55
CA GLU A 115 0.56 -4.04 10.49
C GLU A 115 0.49 -2.55 10.89
N ASN A 116 -0.63 -1.91 10.55
CA ASN A 116 -0.96 -0.51 10.89
C ASN A 116 0.14 0.48 10.45
N THR A 117 0.64 0.31 9.23
CA THR A 117 1.71 1.14 8.66
C THR A 117 1.23 1.86 7.42
N GLU A 118 1.51 3.15 7.33
CA GLU A 118 1.32 3.94 6.12
C GLU A 118 2.46 3.68 5.14
N PHE A 119 2.14 3.66 3.84
CA PHE A 119 3.17 3.59 2.82
C PHE A 119 3.83 4.96 2.62
N ASP A 120 5.09 5.06 3.02
CA ASP A 120 5.87 6.29 2.94
C ASP A 120 6.81 6.26 1.73
N LEU A 121 6.34 6.85 0.62
CA LEU A 121 7.09 6.95 -0.63
C LEU A 121 8.42 7.70 -0.48
N SER A 122 8.53 8.62 0.49
CA SER A 122 9.72 9.45 0.66
C SER A 122 10.95 8.68 1.16
N ARG A 123 10.74 7.44 1.62
CA ARG A 123 11.83 6.54 2.06
C ARG A 123 12.64 5.99 0.90
N TYR A 124 12.04 5.91 -0.28
CA TYR A 124 12.70 5.38 -1.45
C TYR A 124 13.47 6.48 -2.16
N LYS A 125 14.61 6.10 -2.74
CA LYS A 125 15.54 7.05 -3.37
C LYS A 125 15.49 6.93 -4.90
N PRO A 126 14.50 7.56 -5.55
CA PRO A 126 14.46 7.60 -7.01
C PRO A 126 15.62 8.46 -7.53
N CYS A 127 16.39 7.94 -8.48
CA CYS A 127 17.41 8.75 -9.13
C CYS A 127 16.71 9.75 -10.07
N LEU A 128 16.98 11.04 -9.88
CA LEU A 128 16.46 12.10 -10.76
C LEU A 128 17.08 11.93 -12.15
N PHE A 129 16.23 11.67 -13.16
CA PHE A 129 16.64 11.56 -14.56
C PHE A 129 17.09 12.91 -15.12
N ASN A 130 18.35 13.30 -14.85
CA ASN A 130 19.07 14.40 -15.52
C ASN A 130 20.57 14.45 -15.18
N GLY A 131 21.23 13.30 -14.99
CA GLY A 131 22.67 13.26 -14.71
C GLY A 131 23.05 13.75 -13.30
N GLN A 132 22.07 13.88 -12.40
CA GLN A 132 22.34 14.05 -10.98
C GLN A 132 22.74 12.69 -10.40
N PRO A 133 23.76 12.63 -9.53
CA PRO A 133 24.15 11.39 -8.88
C PRO A 133 23.01 10.87 -8.00
N CYS A 134 22.87 9.55 -8.00
CA CYS A 134 22.55 8.82 -6.79
C CYS A 134 23.87 8.76 -5.98
#